data_AF-A0A3R7M4Y4-F1
#
_entry.id   AF-A0A3R7M4Y4-F1
#
_cell.length_a   1.000
_cell.length_b   1.000
_cell.length_c   1.000
_cell.angle_alpha   90.00
_cell.angle_beta   90.00
_cell.angle_gamma   90.00
#
_symmetry.space_group_name_H-M   'P 1'
#
loop_
_entity.id
_entity.type
_entity.pdbx_description
1 polymer ?
#
loop_
_entity_poly.entity_id
_entity_poly.type
_entity_poly.pdbx_seq_one_letter_code
_entity_poly.pdbx_strand_id
1 'polypeptide(L)'
;MPIDVDSEEWKEGRLLDPLEVHITDLLRNNDEQAFTLEEITNHIIEDEADALFLLDGIDEEQALEEVDEETYGLIKSRIAMKLEDLGWRNFIEWKVIGYDNADVGTVYFTNSDKEPVSPLAKIQDVYPRKFSSIEEDVENLADDVEELQYAVNNLRKENY
;
A
#
# COMPACT_ATOMS: atom_id res chain seq x y z
N MET A 1 15.32 -14.27 -21.38
CA MET A 1 16.73 -13.82 -21.21
C MET A 1 16.71 -12.68 -20.20
N PRO A 2 17.71 -12.57 -19.31
CA PRO A 2 17.80 -11.39 -18.44
C PRO A 2 18.08 -10.13 -19.28
N ILE A 3 17.51 -9.00 -18.90
CA ILE A 3 17.78 -7.68 -19.49
C ILE A 3 18.83 -6.95 -18.64
N ASP A 4 19.68 -6.14 -19.29
CA ASP A 4 20.64 -5.27 -18.61
C ASP A 4 19.91 -4.01 -18.10
N VAL A 5 19.97 -3.76 -16.79
CA VAL A 5 19.30 -2.61 -16.14
C VAL A 5 19.92 -1.27 -16.50
N ASP A 6 21.13 -1.26 -17.08
CA ASP A 6 21.76 -0.05 -17.59
C ASP A 6 21.49 0.19 -19.09
N SER A 7 20.78 -0.73 -19.76
CA SER A 7 20.45 -0.63 -21.18
C SER A 7 19.43 0.47 -21.49
N GLU A 8 19.43 0.95 -22.73
CA GLU A 8 18.40 1.90 -23.20
C GLU A 8 17.01 1.25 -23.22
N GLU A 9 16.91 -0.05 -23.54
CA GLU A 9 15.65 -0.80 -23.50
C GLU A 9 15.01 -0.77 -22.09
N TRP A 10 15.82 -0.88 -21.03
CA TRP A 10 15.34 -0.74 -19.65
C TRP A 10 14.93 0.70 -19.32
N LYS A 11 15.72 1.70 -19.73
CA LYS A 11 15.44 3.11 -19.46
C LYS A 11 14.23 3.65 -20.21
N GLU A 12 13.96 3.14 -21.40
CA GLU A 12 12.79 3.46 -22.23
C GLU A 12 11.56 2.63 -21.81
N GLY A 13 11.72 1.67 -20.90
CA GLY A 13 10.64 0.89 -20.32
C GLY A 13 9.59 1.77 -19.63
N ARG A 14 8.31 1.42 -19.78
CA ARG A 14 7.21 2.16 -19.15
C ARG A 14 7.03 1.71 -17.69
N LEU A 15 6.98 2.68 -16.78
CA LEU A 15 6.52 2.47 -15.41
C LEU A 15 4.99 2.35 -15.42
N LEU A 16 4.49 1.13 -15.23
CA LEU A 16 3.06 0.84 -15.10
C LEU A 16 2.77 0.54 -13.63
N ASP A 17 2.07 1.42 -12.91
CA ASP A 17 1.28 0.98 -11.75
C ASP A 17 0.20 1.98 -11.25
N PRO A 18 -0.81 2.36 -12.06
CA PRO A 18 -2.02 3.00 -11.53
C PRO A 18 -3.01 2.01 -10.87
N LEU A 19 -2.68 0.72 -10.74
CA LEU A 19 -3.62 -0.34 -10.34
C LEU A 19 -4.27 -0.09 -8.96
N GLU A 20 -3.55 0.55 -8.04
CA GLU A 20 -4.12 0.98 -6.74
C GLU A 20 -5.30 1.94 -6.94
N VAL A 21 -5.20 2.89 -7.86
CA VAL A 21 -6.26 3.87 -8.14
C VAL A 21 -7.50 3.18 -8.67
N HIS A 22 -7.38 2.33 -9.69
CA HIS A 22 -8.54 1.67 -10.29
C HIS A 22 -9.22 0.68 -9.34
N ILE A 23 -8.45 -0.12 -8.59
CA ILE A 23 -9.02 -1.01 -7.57
C ILE A 23 -9.75 -0.22 -6.48
N THR A 24 -9.14 0.84 -5.97
CA THR A 24 -9.76 1.64 -4.90
C THR A 24 -10.95 2.44 -5.39
N ASP A 25 -10.93 2.96 -6.61
CA ASP A 25 -12.07 3.65 -7.22
C ASP A 25 -13.24 2.69 -7.48
N LEU A 26 -12.99 1.48 -8.02
CA LEU A 26 -14.01 0.43 -8.17
C LEU A 26 -14.70 0.14 -6.83
N LEU A 27 -13.92 -0.16 -5.79
CA LEU A 27 -14.46 -0.55 -4.49
C LEU A 27 -15.14 0.61 -3.77
N ARG A 28 -14.61 1.83 -3.89
CA ARG A 28 -15.22 3.04 -3.28
C ARG A 28 -16.53 3.43 -3.96
N ASN A 29 -16.63 3.26 -5.27
CA ASN A 29 -17.86 3.57 -6.01
C ASN A 29 -18.96 2.51 -5.80
N ASN A 30 -18.62 1.38 -5.17
CA ASN A 30 -19.53 0.27 -4.86
C ASN A 30 -19.40 -0.15 -3.38
N ASP A 31 -19.41 0.82 -2.47
CA ASP A 31 -19.20 0.64 -1.03
C ASP A 31 -20.26 -0.25 -0.33
N GLU A 32 -21.44 -0.40 -0.92
CA GLU A 32 -22.49 -1.32 -0.47
C GLU A 32 -22.27 -2.78 -0.91
N GLN A 33 -21.25 -3.05 -1.74
CA GLN A 33 -21.00 -4.36 -2.35
C GLN A 33 -19.60 -4.89 -2.02
N ALA A 34 -19.43 -6.21 -2.17
CA ALA A 34 -18.14 -6.87 -2.06
C ALA A 34 -17.94 -7.79 -3.26
N PHE A 35 -16.72 -7.84 -3.77
CA PHE A 35 -16.37 -8.48 -5.03
C PHE A 35 -15.35 -9.59 -4.80
N THR A 36 -15.43 -10.65 -5.59
CA THR A 36 -14.41 -11.69 -5.68
C THR A 36 -13.21 -11.21 -6.49
N LEU A 37 -12.08 -11.94 -6.38
CA LEU A 37 -10.91 -11.66 -7.22
C LEU A 37 -11.24 -11.77 -8.72
N GLU A 38 -12.09 -12.72 -9.12
CA GLU A 38 -12.54 -12.85 -10.51
C GLU A 38 -13.35 -11.63 -10.96
N GLU A 39 -14.31 -11.17 -10.16
CA GLU A 39 -15.13 -10.00 -10.53
C GLU A 39 -14.28 -8.72 -10.67
N ILE A 40 -13.33 -8.50 -9.76
CA ILE A 40 -12.39 -7.37 -9.85
C ILE A 40 -11.50 -7.49 -11.08
N THR A 41 -11.01 -8.71 -11.36
CA THR A 41 -10.16 -8.97 -12.54
C THR A 41 -10.91 -8.69 -13.82
N ASN A 42 -12.14 -9.18 -13.93
CA ASN A 42 -12.96 -8.98 -15.12
C ASN A 42 -13.24 -7.51 -15.36
N HIS A 43 -13.65 -6.77 -14.31
CA HIS A 43 -13.94 -5.34 -14.43
C HIS A 43 -12.71 -4.54 -14.90
N ILE A 44 -11.53 -4.85 -14.35
CA ILE A 44 -10.28 -4.19 -14.77
C ILE A 44 -9.92 -4.54 -16.21
N ILE A 45 -10.20 -5.76 -16.67
CA ILE A 45 -9.94 -6.15 -18.05
C ILE A 45 -10.91 -5.46 -19.02
N GLU A 46 -12.19 -5.39 -18.67
CA GLU A 46 -13.22 -4.75 -19.50
C GLU A 46 -13.00 -3.24 -19.64
N ASP A 47 -12.70 -2.55 -18.53
CA ASP A 47 -12.75 -1.08 -18.51
C ASP A 47 -11.36 -0.40 -18.57
N GLU A 48 -10.27 -1.11 -18.26
CA GLU A 48 -8.97 -0.47 -17.98
C GLU A 48 -7.74 -1.27 -18.49
N ALA A 49 -7.95 -2.36 -19.24
CA ALA A 49 -6.90 -3.29 -19.67
C ALA A 49 -5.76 -2.62 -20.45
N ASP A 50 -6.10 -1.78 -21.42
CA ASP A 50 -5.13 -1.13 -22.30
C ASP A 50 -4.20 -0.21 -21.49
N ALA A 51 -4.78 0.64 -20.64
CA ALA A 51 -4.04 1.58 -19.81
C ALA A 51 -3.14 0.89 -18.77
N LEU A 52 -3.57 -0.26 -18.22
CA LEU A 52 -2.88 -0.92 -17.12
C LEU A 52 -1.88 -2.00 -17.55
N PHE A 53 -2.14 -2.67 -18.67
CA PHE A 53 -1.38 -3.84 -19.10
C PHE A 53 -0.78 -3.70 -20.50
N LEU A 54 -0.93 -2.53 -21.14
CA LEU A 54 -0.44 -2.26 -22.50
C LEU A 54 -0.91 -3.33 -23.49
N LEU A 55 -2.18 -3.71 -23.34
CA LEU A 55 -2.85 -4.63 -24.25
C LEU A 55 -3.28 -3.86 -25.51
N ASP A 56 -2.29 -3.24 -26.17
CA ASP A 56 -2.46 -2.39 -27.35
C ASP A 56 -3.30 -3.13 -28.40
N GLY A 57 -4.48 -2.60 -28.72
CA GLY A 57 -5.33 -3.10 -29.80
C GLY A 57 -6.39 -4.13 -29.41
N ILE A 58 -6.62 -4.36 -28.11
CA ILE A 58 -7.80 -5.07 -27.62
C ILE A 58 -9.01 -4.12 -27.62
N ASP A 59 -10.13 -4.58 -28.18
CA ASP A 59 -11.41 -3.86 -28.08
C ASP A 59 -11.97 -3.99 -26.66
N GLU A 60 -12.23 -2.87 -25.97
CA GLU A 60 -12.78 -2.84 -24.61
C GLU A 60 -14.08 -3.67 -24.52
N GLU A 61 -14.92 -3.65 -25.56
CA GLU A 61 -16.17 -4.43 -25.59
C GLU A 61 -15.94 -5.96 -25.73
N GLN A 62 -14.76 -6.39 -26.17
CA GLN A 62 -14.40 -7.81 -26.38
C GLN A 62 -13.19 -8.24 -25.53
N ALA A 63 -12.73 -7.41 -24.61
CA ALA A 63 -11.45 -7.61 -23.93
C ALA A 63 -11.35 -8.96 -23.21
N LEU A 64 -12.44 -9.41 -22.58
CA LEU A 64 -12.47 -10.72 -21.93
C LEU A 64 -12.42 -11.91 -22.90
N GLU A 65 -12.87 -11.74 -24.14
CA GLU A 65 -12.83 -12.79 -25.16
C GLU A 65 -11.49 -12.80 -25.90
N GLU A 66 -10.84 -11.64 -26.03
CA GLU A 66 -9.55 -11.50 -26.72
C GLU A 66 -8.34 -11.80 -25.82
N VAL A 67 -8.45 -11.59 -24.51
CA VAL A 67 -7.40 -11.93 -23.55
C VAL A 67 -7.32 -13.45 -23.38
N ASP A 68 -6.17 -14.02 -23.74
CA ASP A 68 -5.91 -15.44 -23.57
C ASP A 68 -5.75 -15.84 -22.09
N GLU A 69 -5.88 -17.15 -21.81
CA GLU A 69 -5.86 -17.69 -20.44
C GLU A 69 -4.54 -17.42 -19.70
N GLU A 70 -3.40 -17.37 -20.40
CA GLU A 70 -2.10 -17.07 -19.79
C GLU A 70 -2.04 -15.60 -19.37
N THR A 71 -2.43 -14.68 -20.26
CA THR A 71 -2.51 -13.24 -19.98
C THR A 71 -3.49 -12.95 -18.85
N TYR A 72 -4.67 -13.57 -18.87
CA TYR A 72 -5.66 -13.48 -17.79
C TYR A 72 -5.07 -13.93 -16.45
N GLY A 73 -4.35 -15.05 -16.43
CA GLY A 73 -3.70 -15.57 -15.22
C GLY A 73 -2.64 -14.62 -14.65
N LEU A 74 -1.89 -13.94 -15.52
CA LEU A 74 -0.89 -12.93 -15.12
C LEU A 74 -1.55 -11.69 -14.53
N ILE A 75 -2.59 -11.16 -15.18
CA ILE A 75 -3.37 -10.01 -14.70
C ILE A 75 -3.99 -10.33 -13.34
N LYS A 76 -4.68 -11.48 -13.22
CA LYS A 76 -5.30 -11.94 -11.97
C LYS A 76 -4.28 -12.05 -10.84
N SER A 77 -3.10 -12.61 -11.12
CA SER A 77 -2.02 -12.73 -10.12
C SER A 77 -1.50 -11.35 -9.69
N ARG A 78 -1.36 -10.41 -10.63
CA ARG A 78 -0.94 -9.04 -10.33
C ARG A 78 -1.96 -8.30 -9.48
N ILE A 79 -3.25 -8.45 -9.78
CA ILE A 79 -4.36 -7.91 -9.00
C ILE A 79 -4.37 -8.51 -7.60
N ALA A 80 -4.22 -9.83 -7.47
CA ALA A 80 -4.17 -10.51 -6.17
C ALA A 80 -3.04 -9.96 -5.28
N MET A 81 -1.83 -9.78 -5.83
CA MET A 81 -0.71 -9.18 -5.09
C MET A 81 -1.01 -7.75 -4.65
N LYS A 82 -1.68 -6.95 -5.49
CA LYS A 82 -2.04 -5.58 -5.15
C LYS A 82 -3.13 -5.52 -4.09
N LEU A 83 -4.16 -6.37 -4.17
CA LEU A 83 -5.19 -6.48 -3.14
C LEU A 83 -4.59 -6.86 -1.78
N GLU A 84 -3.60 -7.76 -1.77
CA GLU A 84 -2.87 -8.08 -0.53
C GLU A 84 -2.20 -6.83 0.08
N ASP A 85 -1.42 -6.08 -0.71
CA ASP A 85 -0.79 -4.82 -0.27
C ASP A 85 -1.82 -3.79 0.26
N LEU A 86 -2.91 -3.60 -0.47
CA LEU A 86 -3.98 -2.67 -0.09
C LEU A 86 -4.67 -3.07 1.21
N GLY A 87 -4.89 -4.38 1.42
CA GLY A 87 -5.47 -4.90 2.66
C GLY A 87 -4.54 -4.68 3.86
N TRP A 88 -3.23 -4.91 3.70
CA TRP A 88 -2.23 -4.61 4.73
C TRP A 88 -2.19 -3.11 5.09
N ARG A 89 -2.51 -2.25 4.12
CA ARG A 89 -2.53 -0.80 4.25
C ARG A 89 -3.90 -0.23 4.62
N ASN A 90 -4.90 -1.06 4.98
CA ASN A 90 -6.27 -0.65 5.31
C ASN A 90 -6.99 0.15 4.19
N PHE A 91 -6.60 0.02 2.93
CA PHE A 91 -7.36 0.63 1.83
C PHE A 91 -8.62 -0.19 1.51
N ILE A 92 -8.56 -1.50 1.75
CA ILE A 92 -9.64 -2.44 1.50
C ILE A 92 -9.82 -3.37 2.70
N GLU A 93 -10.99 -3.99 2.81
CA GLU A 93 -11.26 -5.09 3.72
C GLU A 93 -11.55 -6.36 2.92
N TRP A 94 -11.13 -7.52 3.44
CA TRP A 94 -11.51 -8.82 2.89
C TRP A 94 -12.16 -9.72 3.92
N LYS A 95 -13.07 -10.59 3.46
CA LYS A 95 -13.73 -11.62 4.27
C LYS A 95 -13.88 -12.92 3.50
N VAL A 96 -13.83 -14.04 4.22
CA VAL A 96 -14.14 -15.37 3.69
C VAL A 96 -15.60 -15.70 4.02
N ILE A 97 -16.40 -16.03 3.01
CA ILE A 97 -17.83 -16.34 3.13
C ILE A 97 -18.10 -17.75 2.59
N GLY A 98 -19.16 -18.41 3.07
CA GLY A 98 -19.65 -19.68 2.50
C GLY A 98 -19.03 -20.95 3.08
N TYR A 99 -18.31 -20.83 4.20
CA TYR A 99 -17.64 -21.95 4.87
C TYR A 99 -18.61 -23.02 5.41
N ASP A 100 -19.88 -22.67 5.62
CA ASP A 100 -20.89 -23.59 6.18
C ASP A 100 -21.38 -24.65 5.18
N ASN A 101 -21.21 -24.43 3.87
CA ASN A 101 -21.77 -25.27 2.79
C ASN A 101 -20.73 -25.77 1.76
N ALA A 102 -19.45 -25.45 1.92
CA ALA A 102 -18.37 -25.84 1.01
C ALA A 102 -17.07 -26.13 1.76
N ASP A 103 -16.21 -27.00 1.20
CA ASP A 103 -14.89 -27.32 1.76
C ASP A 103 -13.92 -26.12 1.71
N VAL A 104 -14.20 -25.11 0.88
CA VAL A 104 -13.41 -23.89 0.71
C VAL A 104 -14.35 -22.68 0.67
N GLY A 105 -14.12 -21.70 1.54
CA GLY A 105 -14.83 -20.43 1.52
C GLY A 105 -14.35 -19.51 0.39
N THR A 106 -15.23 -18.64 -0.08
CA THR A 106 -14.92 -17.65 -1.13
C THR A 106 -14.45 -16.35 -0.48
N VAL A 107 -13.36 -15.77 -1.00
CA VAL A 107 -12.82 -14.48 -0.52
C VAL A 107 -13.50 -13.34 -1.27
N TYR A 108 -14.01 -12.39 -0.51
CA TYR A 108 -14.60 -11.15 -1.00
C TYR A 108 -13.82 -9.94 -0.50
N PHE A 109 -13.74 -8.90 -1.32
CA PHE A 109 -13.05 -7.63 -1.07
C PHE A 109 -14.03 -6.47 -1.17
N THR A 110 -13.90 -5.48 -0.30
CA THR A 110 -14.69 -4.25 -0.31
C THR A 110 -13.85 -3.07 0.19
N ASN A 111 -14.35 -1.84 0.03
CA ASN A 111 -13.69 -0.66 0.57
C ASN A 111 -13.60 -0.73 2.11
N SER A 112 -12.50 -0.24 2.70
CA SER A 112 -12.37 -0.21 4.17
C SER A 112 -12.87 1.11 4.75
N ASP A 113 -13.57 1.03 5.88
CA ASP A 113 -13.91 2.21 6.71
C ASP A 113 -12.74 2.67 7.60
N LYS A 114 -11.63 1.91 7.63
CA LYS A 114 -10.47 2.22 8.46
C LYS A 114 -9.62 3.30 7.80
N GLU A 115 -8.90 4.06 8.62
CA GLU A 115 -7.93 5.04 8.10
C GLU A 115 -6.79 4.32 7.34
N PRO A 116 -6.58 4.66 6.05
CA PRO A 116 -5.52 4.05 5.26
C PRO A 116 -4.14 4.35 5.83
N VAL A 117 -3.29 3.34 5.87
CA VAL A 117 -1.91 3.45 6.34
C VAL A 117 -1.00 3.53 5.13
N SER A 118 -0.49 4.73 4.84
CA SER A 118 0.65 4.89 3.94
C SER A 118 1.96 4.81 4.74
N PRO A 119 2.85 3.83 4.50
CA PRO A 119 4.14 3.76 5.16
C PRO A 119 4.98 5.03 4.92
N LEU A 120 4.87 5.63 3.73
CA LEU A 120 5.57 6.86 3.37
C LEU A 120 5.11 8.06 4.20
N ALA A 121 3.81 8.18 4.50
CA ALA A 121 3.30 9.24 5.36
C ALA A 121 3.83 9.11 6.81
N LYS A 122 3.95 7.87 7.33
CA LYS A 122 4.59 7.67 8.64
C LYS A 122 6.08 8.03 8.62
N ILE A 123 6.80 7.70 7.55
CA ILE A 123 8.23 8.02 7.36
C ILE A 123 8.48 9.52 7.20
N GLN A 124 7.63 10.25 6.48
CA GLN A 124 7.81 11.68 6.26
C GLN A 124 7.32 12.56 7.41
N ASP A 125 6.24 12.19 8.11
CA ASP A 125 5.65 13.06 9.15
C ASP A 125 5.88 12.57 10.58
N VAL A 126 5.82 11.25 10.83
CA VAL A 126 5.76 10.72 12.20
C VAL A 126 7.15 10.47 12.76
N TYR A 127 8.06 9.87 11.98
CA TYR A 127 9.42 9.62 12.46
C TYR A 127 10.22 10.91 12.69
N PRO A 128 10.22 11.92 11.79
CA PRO A 128 10.94 13.17 12.03
C PRO A 128 10.43 13.91 13.27
N ARG A 129 9.11 13.97 13.50
CA ARG A 129 8.56 14.59 14.72
C ARG A 129 8.96 13.85 16.00
N LYS A 130 9.01 12.51 15.97
CA LYS A 130 9.50 11.72 17.10
C LYS A 130 10.99 11.95 17.35
N PHE A 131 11.80 12.10 16.31
CA PHE A 131 13.21 12.45 16.47
C PHE A 131 13.38 13.84 17.08
N SER A 132 12.64 14.86 16.60
CA SER A 132 12.70 16.20 17.18
C SER A 132 12.25 16.24 18.65
N SER A 133 11.21 15.48 19.01
CA SER A 133 10.77 15.37 20.41
C SER A 133 11.83 14.69 21.28
N ILE A 134 12.53 13.67 20.76
CA ILE A 134 13.61 13.00 21.49
C ILE A 134 14.83 13.92 21.62
N GLU A 135 15.15 14.72 20.59
CA GLU A 135 16.21 15.73 20.65
C GLU A 135 15.90 16.78 21.71
N GLU A 136 14.67 17.29 21.76
CA GLU A 136 14.22 18.25 22.77
C GLU A 136 14.27 17.66 24.19
N ASP A 137 13.84 16.41 24.37
CA ASP A 137 13.93 15.72 25.67
C ASP A 137 15.39 15.54 26.12
N VAL A 138 16.31 15.28 25.19
CA VAL A 138 17.75 15.12 25.48
C VAL A 138 18.39 16.46 25.84
N GLU A 139 18.04 17.55 25.15
CA GLU A 139 18.51 18.90 25.48
C GLU A 139 18.03 19.32 26.87
N ASN A 140 16.74 19.14 27.17
CA ASN A 140 16.19 19.46 28.50
C ASN A 140 16.87 18.65 29.61
N LEU A 141 17.14 17.36 29.38
CA LEU A 141 17.85 16.52 30.35
C LEU A 141 19.30 16.97 30.57
N ALA A 142 19.96 17.48 29.53
CA ALA A 142 21.32 18.01 29.63
C ALA A 142 21.34 19.28 30.50
N ASP A 143 20.38 20.18 30.29
CA ASP A 143 20.22 21.41 31.07
C ASP A 143 19.93 21.09 32.55
N ASP A 144 19.02 20.15 32.83
CA ASP A 144 18.71 19.70 34.19
C ASP A 144 19.95 19.12 34.91
N VAL A 145 20.77 18.35 34.19
CA VAL A 145 22.01 17.77 34.73
C VAL A 145 23.03 18.87 35.01
N GLU A 146 23.14 19.87 34.14
CA GLU A 146 24.04 21.01 34.37
C GLU A 146 23.61 21.81 35.60
N GLU A 147 22.32 22.10 35.75
CA GLU A 147 21.79 22.83 36.91
C GLU A 147 22.04 22.06 38.23
N LEU A 148 21.81 20.75 38.24
CA LEU A 148 22.11 19.89 39.39
C LEU A 148 23.61 19.87 39.72
N GLN A 149 24.48 19.85 38.72
CA GLN A 149 25.94 19.92 38.94
C GLN A 149 26.34 21.27 39.56
N TYR A 150 25.77 22.38 39.10
CA TYR A 150 25.99 23.69 39.72
C TYR A 150 25.51 23.73 41.16
N ALA A 151 24.30 23.24 41.45
CA ALA A 151 23.76 23.20 42.80
C ALA A 151 24.62 22.37 43.76
N VAL A 152 25.06 21.17 43.33
CA VAL A 152 25.96 20.31 44.11
C VAL A 152 27.32 20.97 44.36
N ASN A 153 27.88 21.65 43.35
CA ASN A 153 29.15 22.35 43.49
C ASN A 153 29.06 23.54 44.43
N ASN A 154 27.94 24.27 44.44
CA ASN A 154 27.71 25.36 45.38
C ASN A 154 27.53 24.85 46.82
N LEU A 155 26.73 23.80 47.02
CA LEU A 155 26.56 23.17 48.34
C LEU A 155 27.87 22.61 48.90
N ARG A 156 28.75 22.09 48.03
CA ARG A 156 30.11 21.68 48.42
C ARG A 156 30.97 22.85 48.83
N LYS A 157 30.88 24.01 48.17
CA LYS A 157 31.64 25.21 48.52
C LYS A 157 31.16 25.87 49.82
N GLU A 158 29.88 25.76 50.17
CA GLU A 158 29.33 26.30 51.42
C GLU A 158 29.63 25.44 52.66
N ASN A 159 30.01 24.17 52.47
CA ASN A 159 30.35 23.23 53.56
C ASN A 159 31.86 23.10 53.83
N TYR A 160 32.69 23.94 53.18
CA TYR A 160 34.12 24.09 53.44
C TYR A 160 34.42 25.52 53.91
#